data_AF-A0A099S070-F1
#
_entry.id   AF-A0A099S070-F1
#
_cell.length_a   1.000
_cell.length_b   1.000
_cell.length_c   1.000
_cell.angle_alpha   90.00
_cell.angle_beta   90.00
_cell.angle_gamma   90.00
#
_symmetry.space_group_name_H-M   'P 1'
#
loop_
_entity.id
_entity.type
_entity.pdbx_description
1 polymer ?
#
loop_
_entity_poly.entity_id
_entity_poly.type
_entity_poly.pdbx_seq_one_letter_code
_entity_poly.pdbx_strand_id
1 'polypeptide(L)'
;MFKSNKKGFSIIEVLCSISILSITITVNTSMIVNSLRIKNYNDNLQRYSYFTEALKNNLVYNLEFKNLTSLKNKKLYIGESDFKVDILKENRLNEIIKSSPPNTKAYIELMLNEEEENYIISIKLYYPQEKINIRTVWRGEKEALPL
;
A
#
# COMPACT_ATOMS: atom_id res chain seq x y z
N MET A 1 35.04 -13.06 -58.74
CA MET A 1 35.69 -12.00 -57.93
C MET A 1 34.69 -10.85 -57.78
N PHE A 2 33.87 -10.86 -56.73
CA PHE A 2 32.86 -9.82 -56.50
C PHE A 2 33.58 -8.50 -56.20
N LYS A 3 33.54 -7.54 -57.14
CA LYS A 3 34.06 -6.18 -56.92
C LYS A 3 33.26 -5.57 -55.77
N SER A 4 33.92 -5.36 -54.63
CA SER A 4 33.36 -4.73 -53.44
C SER A 4 32.90 -3.31 -53.78
N ASN A 5 31.59 -3.11 -53.89
CA ASN A 5 31.01 -1.80 -54.15
C ASN A 5 30.94 -1.04 -52.81
N LYS A 6 31.95 -0.19 -52.54
CA LYS A 6 32.16 0.50 -51.24
C LYS A 6 30.89 1.14 -50.67
N LYS A 7 30.03 1.70 -51.53
CA LYS A 7 28.76 2.32 -51.14
C LYS A 7 27.77 1.34 -50.50
N GLY A 8 27.73 0.10 -50.99
CA GLY A 8 26.84 -0.94 -50.44
C GLY A 8 27.27 -1.40 -49.05
N PHE A 9 28.57 -1.54 -48.82
CA PHE A 9 29.11 -1.87 -47.49
C PHE A 9 28.82 -0.77 -46.46
N SER A 10 28.97 0.51 -46.84
CA SER A 10 28.61 1.63 -45.95
C SER A 10 27.11 1.67 -45.61
N ILE A 11 26.22 1.29 -46.53
CA ILE A 11 24.78 1.20 -46.23
C ILE A 11 24.49 0.09 -45.22
N ILE A 12 25.11 -1.09 -45.37
CA ILE A 12 24.94 -2.20 -44.43
C ILE A 12 25.44 -1.80 -43.04
N GLU A 13 26.59 -1.13 -42.96
CA GLU A 13 27.15 -0.65 -41.69
C GLU A 13 26.20 0.31 -40.97
N VAL A 14 25.65 1.29 -41.70
CA VAL A 14 24.65 2.23 -41.15
C VAL A 14 23.39 1.50 -40.69
N LEU A 15 22.89 0.53 -41.46
CA LEU A 15 21.72 -0.27 -41.08
C LEU A 15 21.98 -1.11 -39.82
N CYS A 16 23.16 -1.71 -39.70
CA CYS A 16 23.58 -2.42 -38.49
C CYS A 16 23.64 -1.48 -37.29
N SER A 17 24.23 -0.29 -37.43
CA SER A 17 24.26 0.71 -36.35
C SER A 17 22.88 1.14 -35.90
N ILE A 18 21.95 1.39 -36.85
CA ILE A 18 20.56 1.77 -36.53
C ILE A 18 19.84 0.61 -35.84
N SER A 19 20.08 -0.63 -36.26
CA SER A 19 19.45 -1.81 -35.67
C SER A 19 19.90 -2.01 -34.22
N ILE A 20 21.20 -1.92 -33.96
CA ILE A 20 21.77 -2.00 -32.61
C ILE A 20 21.21 -0.88 -31.74
N LEU A 21 21.23 0.36 -32.24
CA LEU A 21 20.68 1.52 -31.53
C LEU A 21 19.19 1.32 -31.18
N SER A 22 18.39 0.82 -32.13
CA SER A 22 16.95 0.58 -31.92
C SER A 22 16.69 -0.47 -30.84
N ILE A 23 17.47 -1.55 -30.84
CA ILE A 23 17.40 -2.59 -29.80
C ILE A 23 17.75 -1.98 -28.44
N THR A 24 18.86 -1.23 -28.35
CA THR A 24 19.29 -0.58 -27.11
C THR A 24 18.26 0.40 -26.58
N ILE A 25 17.67 1.24 -27.44
CA ILE A 25 16.60 2.19 -27.05
C ILE A 25 15.39 1.43 -26.51
N THR A 26 14.98 0.35 -27.17
CA THR A 26 13.82 -0.45 -26.75
C THR A 26 14.04 -1.07 -25.38
N VAL A 27 15.21 -1.67 -25.15
CA VAL A 27 15.59 -2.26 -23.86
C VAL A 27 15.63 -1.19 -22.77
N ASN A 28 16.32 -0.07 -23.02
CA ASN A 28 16.43 1.02 -22.04
C ASN A 28 15.05 1.61 -21.69
N THR A 29 14.18 1.81 -22.67
CA THR A 29 12.83 2.32 -22.44
C THR A 29 12.02 1.34 -21.58
N SER A 30 12.11 0.04 -21.86
CA SER A 30 11.47 -1.00 -21.05
C SER A 30 11.98 -1.00 -19.60
N MET A 31 13.29 -0.86 -19.41
CA MET A 31 13.90 -0.76 -18.07
C MET A 31 13.41 0.48 -17.32
N ILE A 32 13.34 1.64 -17.98
CA ILE A 32 12.82 2.88 -17.37
C ILE A 32 11.36 2.70 -16.95
N VAL A 33 10.51 2.15 -17.82
CA VAL A 33 9.09 1.89 -17.50
C VAL A 33 8.96 0.94 -16.31
N ASN A 34 9.78 -0.11 -16.25
CA ASN A 34 9.78 -1.04 -15.12
C ASN A 34 10.28 -0.39 -13.83
N SER A 35 11.32 0.43 -13.90
CA SER A 35 11.82 1.20 -12.76
C SER A 35 10.74 2.13 -12.19
N LEU A 36 10.01 2.85 -13.05
CA LEU A 36 8.89 3.69 -12.65
C LEU A 36 7.76 2.90 -12.00
N ARG A 37 7.44 1.71 -12.53
CA ARG A 37 6.44 0.81 -11.94
C ARG A 37 6.84 0.36 -10.53
N ILE A 38 8.10 -0.06 -10.36
CA ILE A 38 8.63 -0.50 -9.05
C ILE A 38 8.66 0.67 -8.08
N LYS A 39 9.10 1.85 -8.51
CA LYS A 39 9.10 3.04 -7.67
C LYS A 39 7.69 3.39 -7.19
N ASN A 40 6.72 3.43 -8.10
CA ASN A 40 5.33 3.70 -7.75
C ASN A 40 4.75 2.63 -6.81
N TYR A 41 5.11 1.35 -6.99
CA TYR A 41 4.74 0.29 -6.05
C TYR A 41 5.30 0.56 -4.65
N ASN A 42 6.59 0.86 -4.54
CA ASN A 42 7.27 1.12 -3.28
C ASN A 42 6.71 2.38 -2.58
N ASP A 43 6.48 3.45 -3.33
CA ASP A 43 5.91 4.70 -2.80
C ASP A 43 4.51 4.45 -2.21
N ASN A 44 3.66 3.66 -2.89
CA ASN A 44 2.35 3.27 -2.37
C ASN A 44 2.46 2.37 -1.13
N LEU A 45 3.33 1.36 -1.15
CA LEU A 45 3.55 0.48 -0.01
C LEU A 45 4.05 1.25 1.23
N GLN A 46 4.97 2.20 1.03
CA GLN A 46 5.48 3.07 2.06
C GLN A 46 4.35 3.94 2.64
N ARG A 47 3.54 4.57 1.79
CA ARG A 47 2.39 5.38 2.21
C ARG A 47 1.40 4.56 3.03
N TYR A 48 1.07 3.34 2.60
CA TYR A 48 0.11 2.49 3.30
C TYR A 48 0.66 1.96 4.62
N SER A 49 1.94 1.64 4.66
CA SER A 49 2.62 1.22 5.89
C SER A 49 2.61 2.35 6.93
N TYR A 50 2.95 3.58 6.52
CA TYR A 50 2.89 4.74 7.42
C TYR A 50 1.48 5.01 7.93
N PHE A 51 0.48 4.95 7.06
CA PHE A 51 -0.91 5.14 7.49
C PHE A 51 -1.36 4.03 8.45
N THR A 52 -1.01 2.78 8.17
CA THR A 52 -1.38 1.64 9.03
C THR A 52 -0.72 1.74 10.40
N GLU A 53 0.55 2.15 10.46
CA GLU A 53 1.27 2.38 11.71
C GLU A 53 0.69 3.56 12.51
N ALA A 54 0.39 4.66 11.83
CA ALA A 54 -0.28 5.82 12.44
C ALA A 54 -1.67 5.45 12.97
N LEU A 55 -2.42 4.65 12.22
CA LEU A 55 -3.74 4.14 12.62
C LEU A 55 -3.63 3.28 13.87
N LYS A 56 -2.69 2.32 13.89
CA LYS A 56 -2.40 1.52 15.08
C LYS A 56 -2.12 2.40 16.29
N ASN A 57 -1.22 3.38 16.15
CA ASN A 57 -0.87 4.27 17.25
C ASN A 57 -2.07 5.12 17.71
N ASN A 58 -2.88 5.64 16.79
CA ASN A 58 -4.09 6.38 17.15
C ASN A 58 -5.10 5.49 17.90
N LEU A 59 -5.33 4.25 17.43
CA LEU A 59 -6.21 3.28 18.09
C LEU A 59 -5.72 2.92 19.51
N VAL A 60 -4.40 2.84 19.72
CA VAL A 60 -3.80 2.44 21.01
C VAL A 60 -3.77 3.60 22.00
N TYR A 61 -3.43 4.81 21.56
CA TYR A 61 -3.12 5.93 22.47
C TYR A 61 -4.21 7.00 22.55
N ASN A 62 -5.05 7.15 21.52
CA ASN A 62 -5.98 8.29 21.42
C ASN A 62 -7.46 7.90 21.45
N LEU A 63 -7.77 6.60 21.48
CA LEU A 63 -9.14 6.11 21.41
C LEU A 63 -9.61 5.65 22.78
N GLU A 64 -10.59 6.39 23.33
CA GLU A 64 -11.25 5.99 24.56
C GLU A 64 -11.97 4.64 24.37
N PHE A 65 -11.81 3.76 25.34
CA PHE A 65 -12.35 2.40 25.35
C PHE A 65 -13.86 2.33 25.07
N LYS A 66 -14.60 3.34 25.54
CA LYS A 66 -16.05 3.46 25.31
C LYS A 66 -16.38 3.55 23.81
N ASN A 67 -15.51 4.16 23.01
CA ASN A 67 -15.67 4.24 21.56
C ASN A 67 -15.24 2.93 20.86
N LEU A 68 -14.24 2.21 21.40
CA LEU A 68 -13.82 0.89 20.91
C LEU A 68 -14.93 -0.16 21.04
N THR A 69 -15.71 -0.16 22.12
CA THR A 69 -16.81 -1.14 22.30
C THR A 69 -17.89 -1.07 21.20
N SER A 70 -18.05 0.08 20.54
CA SER A 70 -18.96 0.23 19.39
C SER A 70 -18.52 -0.57 18.14
N LEU A 71 -17.22 -0.93 18.09
CA LEU A 71 -16.57 -1.67 17.01
C LEU A 71 -16.55 -3.19 17.26
N LYS A 72 -17.07 -3.64 18.41
CA LYS A 72 -17.06 -5.04 18.85
C LYS A 72 -17.82 -5.95 17.87
N ASN A 73 -17.19 -7.07 17.48
CA ASN A 73 -17.75 -8.08 16.59
C ASN A 73 -18.20 -7.56 15.22
N LYS A 74 -17.74 -6.37 14.80
CA LYS A 74 -18.03 -5.79 13.49
C LYS A 74 -16.74 -5.63 12.71
N LYS A 75 -16.82 -5.95 11.41
CA LYS A 75 -15.77 -5.59 10.46
C LYS A 75 -16.00 -4.17 10.01
N LEU A 76 -14.94 -3.38 10.06
CA LEU A 76 -14.94 -2.00 9.65
C LEU A 76 -13.88 -1.79 8.59
N TYR A 77 -14.11 -0.85 7.70
CA TYR A 77 -13.30 -0.68 6.52
C TYR A 77 -12.88 0.77 6.33
N ILE A 78 -11.64 0.99 5.90
CA ILE A 78 -11.13 2.31 5.49
C ILE A 78 -10.66 2.19 4.04
N GLY A 79 -11.16 3.07 3.17
CA GLY A 79 -10.79 3.08 1.76
C GLY A 79 -9.48 3.81 1.48
N GLU A 80 -8.82 3.48 0.37
CA GLU A 80 -7.57 4.10 -0.07
C GLU A 80 -7.62 5.63 -0.17
N SER A 81 -8.77 6.19 -0.56
CA SER A 81 -9.00 7.64 -0.63
C SER A 81 -8.81 8.34 0.71
N ASP A 82 -9.01 7.59 1.79
CA ASP A 82 -9.08 8.06 3.16
C ASP A 82 -7.75 7.82 3.90
N PHE A 83 -6.72 7.28 3.23
CA PHE A 83 -5.38 7.10 3.76
C PHE A 83 -4.61 8.42 3.84
N LYS A 84 -5.04 9.28 4.77
CA LYS A 84 -4.43 10.58 5.07
C LYS A 84 -4.14 10.64 6.57
N VAL A 85 -2.87 10.75 6.93
CA VAL A 85 -2.42 10.75 8.33
C VAL A 85 -3.03 11.92 9.11
N ASP A 86 -3.30 13.04 8.45
CA ASP A 86 -3.86 14.22 9.12
C ASP A 86 -5.26 13.98 9.68
N ILE A 87 -6.07 13.12 9.04
CA ILE A 87 -7.38 12.72 9.56
C ILE A 87 -7.24 11.99 10.91
N LEU A 88 -6.17 11.21 11.07
CA LEU A 88 -5.87 10.49 12.32
C LEU A 88 -5.37 11.45 13.41
N LYS A 89 -4.68 12.54 13.05
CA LYS A 89 -4.24 13.56 14.02
C LYS A 89 -5.41 14.37 14.58
N GLU A 90 -6.42 14.62 13.75
CA GLU A 90 -7.65 15.34 14.13
C GLU A 90 -8.63 14.47 14.94
N ASN A 91 -8.29 13.20 15.21
CA ASN A 91 -9.15 12.22 15.90
C ASN A 91 -10.50 11.96 15.18
N ARG A 92 -10.53 12.12 13.86
CA ARG A 92 -11.75 12.00 13.03
C ARG A 92 -11.92 10.59 12.43
N LEU A 93 -11.51 9.57 13.17
CA LEU A 93 -11.52 8.19 12.70
C LEU A 93 -12.94 7.72 12.30
N ASN A 94 -13.95 8.17 13.04
CA ASN A 94 -15.36 7.83 12.78
C ASN A 94 -15.85 8.30 11.40
N GLU A 95 -15.21 9.30 10.79
CA GLU A 95 -15.62 9.83 9.48
C GLU A 95 -15.13 8.98 8.31
N ILE A 96 -14.05 8.22 8.51
CA ILE A 96 -13.42 7.41 7.45
C ILE A 96 -13.75 5.93 7.56
N ILE A 97 -14.32 5.51 8.69
CA ILE A 97 -14.79 4.15 8.93
C ILE A 97 -16.07 3.89 8.13
N LYS A 98 -16.08 2.77 7.40
CA LYS A 98 -17.21 2.26 6.62
C LYS A 98 -17.61 0.88 7.12
N SER A 99 -18.91 0.57 7.08
CA SER A 99 -19.47 -0.72 7.50
C SER A 99 -19.37 -1.82 6.42
N SER A 100 -19.14 -1.43 5.17
CA SER A 100 -19.00 -2.34 4.02
C SER A 100 -17.62 -2.21 3.37
N PRO A 101 -17.09 -3.27 2.75
CA PRO A 101 -15.85 -3.21 1.99
C PRO A 101 -15.95 -2.14 0.88
N PRO A 102 -15.00 -1.22 0.79
CA PRO A 102 -14.98 -0.22 -0.28
C PRO A 102 -14.63 -0.87 -1.61
N ASN A 103 -15.21 -0.35 -2.70
CA ASN A 103 -14.87 -0.76 -4.06
C ASN A 103 -13.58 -0.05 -4.54
N THR A 104 -12.50 -0.23 -3.79
CA THR A 104 -11.18 0.38 -4.06
C THR A 104 -10.11 -0.69 -4.19
N LYS A 105 -9.01 -0.35 -4.88
CA LYS A 105 -7.88 -1.27 -5.09
C LYS A 105 -7.20 -1.63 -3.77
N ALA A 106 -7.01 -0.65 -2.90
CA ALA A 106 -6.51 -0.87 -1.54
C ALA A 106 -7.58 -0.52 -0.49
N TYR A 107 -7.57 -1.23 0.64
CA TYR A 107 -8.38 -0.88 1.81
C TYR A 107 -7.84 -1.55 3.08
N ILE A 108 -8.21 -0.99 4.23
CA ILE A 108 -7.92 -1.60 5.54
C ILE A 108 -9.20 -2.23 6.09
N GLU A 109 -9.11 -3.46 6.60
CA GLU A 109 -10.12 -4.10 7.44
C GLU A 109 -9.68 -3.98 8.91
N LEU A 110 -10.57 -3.48 9.75
CA LEU A 110 -10.44 -3.41 11.20
C LEU A 110 -11.44 -4.38 11.83
N MET A 111 -11.00 -5.12 12.84
CA MET A 111 -11.84 -6.02 13.62
C MET A 111 -11.40 -6.00 15.08
N LEU A 112 -12.34 -5.76 15.99
CA LEU A 112 -12.12 -5.86 17.42
C LEU A 112 -12.67 -7.20 17.93
N ASN A 113 -11.79 -8.05 18.43
CA ASN A 113 -12.13 -9.31 19.08
C ASN A 113 -11.91 -9.17 20.59
N GLU A 114 -12.86 -9.66 21.38
CA GLU A 114 -12.68 -9.78 22.83
C GLU A 114 -12.13 -11.19 23.14
N GLU A 115 -11.04 -11.25 23.87
CA GLU A 115 -10.55 -12.45 24.56
C GLU A 115 -10.68 -12.21 26.07
N GLU A 116 -10.78 -13.28 26.86
CA GLU A 116 -11.19 -13.30 28.29
C GLU A 116 -10.91 -12.00 29.08
N GLU A 117 -9.63 -11.60 29.17
CA GLU A 117 -9.18 -10.42 29.92
C GLU A 117 -8.73 -9.24 29.03
N ASN A 118 -8.76 -9.38 27.69
CA ASN A 118 -8.09 -8.46 26.77
C ASN A 118 -8.85 -8.20 25.46
N TYR A 119 -8.65 -7.02 24.87
CA TYR A 119 -9.20 -6.67 23.56
C TYR A 119 -8.15 -6.74 22.47
N ILE A 120 -8.36 -7.59 21.46
CA ILE A 120 -7.48 -7.74 20.30
C ILE A 120 -8.02 -6.92 19.13
N ILE A 121 -7.25 -5.92 18.70
CA ILE A 121 -7.51 -5.18 17.45
C ILE A 121 -6.76 -5.85 16.30
N SER A 122 -7.47 -6.38 15.32
CA SER A 122 -6.87 -6.87 14.08
C SER A 122 -6.97 -5.81 12.99
N ILE A 123 -5.82 -5.42 12.42
CA ILE A 123 -5.72 -4.49 11.30
C ILE A 123 -5.20 -5.28 10.09
N LYS A 124 -5.91 -5.24 8.96
CA LYS A 124 -5.45 -5.93 7.74
C LYS A 124 -5.46 -4.97 6.57
N LEU A 125 -4.32 -4.83 5.91
CA LEU A 125 -4.20 -4.08 4.67
C LEU A 125 -4.43 -5.04 3.50
N TYR A 126 -5.46 -4.76 2.71
CA TYR A 126 -5.70 -5.39 1.42
C TYR A 126 -5.14 -4.48 0.34
N TYR A 127 -4.18 -4.99 -0.42
CA TYR A 127 -3.58 -4.31 -1.57
C TYR A 127 -3.50 -5.30 -2.75
N PRO A 128 -3.67 -4.88 -4.02
CA PRO A 128 -3.91 -5.77 -5.15
C PRO A 128 -2.84 -6.84 -5.43
N GLN A 129 -1.66 -6.74 -4.81
CA GLN A 129 -0.55 -7.66 -5.03
C GLN A 129 -0.05 -8.37 -3.78
N GLU A 130 -0.38 -7.89 -2.57
CA GLU A 130 -0.02 -8.54 -1.30
C GLU A 130 -1.13 -8.34 -0.26
N LYS A 131 -1.65 -9.44 0.30
CA LYS A 131 -2.47 -9.38 1.52
C LYS A 131 -1.52 -9.25 2.71
N ILE A 132 -1.09 -8.03 3.01
CA ILE A 132 -0.24 -7.78 4.17
C ILE A 132 -1.11 -7.80 5.42
N ASN A 133 -1.05 -8.90 6.15
CA ASN A 133 -1.78 -9.11 7.39
C ASN A 133 -0.95 -8.60 8.57
N ILE A 134 -1.04 -7.30 8.86
CA ILE A 134 -0.36 -6.70 10.01
C ILE A 134 -1.21 -6.95 11.26
N ARG A 135 -1.13 -8.16 11.83
CA ARG A 135 -1.76 -8.46 13.11
C ARG A 135 -1.01 -7.74 14.23
N THR A 136 -1.59 -6.68 14.75
CA THR A 136 -1.07 -5.99 15.94
C THR A 136 -2.01 -6.23 17.09
N VAL A 137 -1.70 -7.22 17.93
CA VAL A 137 -2.48 -7.49 19.13
C VAL A 137 -2.19 -6.40 20.15
N TRP A 138 -3.19 -5.58 20.45
CA TRP A 138 -3.17 -4.77 21.66
C TRP A 138 -3.70 -5.61 22.82
N ARG A 139 -3.19 -5.36 24.02
CA ARG A 139 -3.56 -6.06 25.24
C ARG A 139 -3.74 -4.99 26.31
N GLY A 140 -4.99 -4.60 26.54
CA GLY A 140 -5.34 -3.69 27.62
C GLY A 140 -6.05 -4.43 28.73
N GLU A 141 -5.57 -4.26 29.96
CA GLU A 141 -6.27 -4.74 31.15
C GLU A 141 -7.60 -4.00 31.32
N LYS A 142 -8.67 -4.75 31.64
CA LYS A 142 -9.99 -4.18 31.96
C LYS A 142 -9.94 -3.16 33.12
N GLU A 143 -8.93 -3.22 33.99
CA GLU A 143 -8.80 -2.41 35.21
C GLU A 143 -8.01 -1.10 35.04
N ALA A 144 -7.32 -0.88 33.92
CA ALA A 144 -6.57 0.37 33.67
C ALA A 144 -7.44 1.50 33.05
N LEU A 145 -8.76 1.34 33.07
CA LEU A 145 -9.70 2.29 32.50
C LEU A 145 -10.20 3.24 33.59
N PRO A 146 -9.91 4.56 33.52
CA PRO A 146 -10.55 5.50 34.42
C PRO A 146 -12.06 5.47 34.18
N LEU A 147 -12.80 5.30 35.27
CA LEU A 147 -14.26 5.39 35.38
C LEU A 147 -14.83 6.64 34.72
#